data_AF-A0AB36XXK1-F1
#
_entry.id   AF-A0AB36XXK1-F1
#
_cell.length_a   1.000
_cell.length_b   1.000
_cell.length_c   1.000
_cell.angle_alpha   90.00
_cell.angle_beta   90.00
_cell.angle_gamma   90.00
#
_symmetry.space_group_name_H-M   'P 1'
#
loop_
_entity.id
_entity.type
_entity.pdbx_description
1 polymer ?
#
loop_
_entity_poly.entity_id
_entity_poly.type
_entity_poly.pdbx_seq_one_letter_code
_entity_poly.pdbx_strand_id
1 'polypeptide(L)' 'VLWGQGEMHLRVANERLSDRFGVKISSHPPAIGYQETIRKPITQRGRHKKQSGGHGQFGDVVLDIKPLPRGEGFKFAE' A
#
# COMPACT_ATOMS: atom_id res chain seq x y z
N VAL A 1 9.60 4.59 -12.77
CA VAL A 1 9.30 6.05 -12.81
C VAL A 1 10.43 6.73 -13.54
N LEU A 2 10.13 7.56 -14.55
CA LEU A 2 11.13 8.36 -15.27
C LEU A 2 11.25 9.72 -14.56
N TRP A 3 12.47 10.12 -14.20
CA TRP A 3 12.74 11.40 -13.54
C TRP A 3 13.44 12.33 -14.53
N GLY A 4 13.09 13.61 -14.50
CA GLY A 4 13.63 14.61 -15.40
C GLY A 4 13.53 15.99 -14.78
N GLN A 5 14.29 16.94 -15.32
CA GLN A 5 14.33 18.32 -14.82
C GLN A 5 13.05 19.11 -15.08
N GLY A 6 12.20 18.61 -15.99
CA GLY A 6 10.93 19.22 -16.35
C GLY A 6 10.31 18.48 -17.52
N GLU A 7 9.14 18.95 -17.93
CA GLU A 7 8.34 18.33 -18.98
C GLU A 7 9.10 18.20 -20.30
N MET A 8 9.83 19.25 -20.71
CA MET A 8 10.66 19.23 -21.92
C MET A 8 11.74 18.13 -21.88
N HIS A 9 12.38 17.92 -20.73
CA HIS A 9 13.39 16.87 -20.59
C HIS A 9 12.75 15.48 -20.72
N LEU A 10 11.61 15.26 -20.08
CA LEU A 10 10.88 13.99 -20.17
C LEU A 10 10.39 13.71 -21.60
N ARG A 11 9.95 14.74 -22.33
CA ARG A 11 9.51 14.61 -23.74
C ARG A 11 10.65 14.19 -24.66
N VAL A 12 11.80 14.87 -24.58
CA VAL A 12 12.99 14.54 -25.37
C VAL A 12 13.51 13.14 -25.02
N ALA A 13 13.45 12.72 -23.75
CA ALA A 13 13.83 11.38 -23.33
C ALA A 13 12.91 10.31 -23.95
N ASN A 14 11.59 10.53 -23.96
CA ASN A 14 10.63 9.63 -24.60
C ASN A 14 10.82 9.56 -26.12
N GLU A 15 11.01 10.69 -26.79
CA GLU A 15 11.29 10.75 -28.24
C GLU A 15 12.57 9.98 -28.58
N ARG A 16 13.66 10.19 -27.83
CA ARG A 16 14.91 9.42 -28.03
C ARG A 16 14.73 7.91 -27.88
N LEU A 17 13.90 7.47 -26.93
CA LEU A 17 13.61 6.06 -26.71
C LEU A 17 12.82 5.44 -27.88
N SER A 18 11.87 6.19 -28.43
CA SER A 18 11.12 5.80 -29.63
C SER A 18 12.02 5.77 -30.87
N ASP A 19 12.74 6.87 -31.15
CA ASP A 19 13.39 7.07 -32.44
C ASP A 19 14.73 6.34 -32.56
N ARG A 20 15.53 6.34 -31.50
CA ARG A 20 16.88 5.75 -31.53
C ARG A 20 16.89 4.28 -31.14
N PHE A 21 15.97 3.88 -30.27
CA PHE A 21 15.95 2.52 -29.70
C PHE A 21 14.72 1.72 -30.16
N GLY A 22 13.79 2.31 -30.90
CA GLY A 22 12.59 1.63 -31.39
C GLY A 22 11.62 1.21 -30.28
N VAL A 23 11.77 1.76 -29.07
CA VAL A 23 10.99 1.35 -27.89
C VAL A 23 9.71 2.18 -27.83
N LYS A 24 8.56 1.55 -28.09
CA LYS A 24 7.25 2.18 -27.86
C LYS A 24 6.93 2.21 -26.37
N ILE A 25 6.85 3.40 -25.79
CA ILE A 25 6.60 3.61 -24.36
C ILE A 25 5.26 4.31 -24.18
N SER A 26 4.39 3.75 -23.33
CA SER A 26 3.19 4.42 -22.84
C SER A 26 3.48 5.05 -21.48
N SER A 27 3.32 6.36 -21.38
CA SER A 27 3.54 7.10 -20.14
C SER A 27 2.21 7.49 -19.50
N HIS A 28 2.14 7.40 -18.18
CA HIS A 28 0.98 7.77 -17.39
C HIS A 28 1.45 8.52 -16.14
N PRO A 29 0.62 9.37 -15.53
CA PRO A 29 0.94 9.98 -14.25
C PRO A 29 1.26 8.92 -13.19
N PRO A 30 2.25 9.13 -12.32
CA PRO A 30 2.54 8.20 -11.24
C PRO A 30 1.33 8.07 -10.31
N ALA A 31 1.05 6.85 -9.86
CA ALA A 31 -0.02 6.59 -8.92
C ALA A 31 0.27 7.25 -7.56
N ILE A 32 -0.76 7.85 -6.95
CA ILE A 32 -0.68 8.40 -5.60
C ILE A 32 -0.85 7.24 -4.62
N GLY A 33 0.13 7.06 -3.72
CA GLY A 33 0.10 6.04 -2.67
C GLY A 33 -0.83 6.43 -1.53
N TYR A 34 -2.14 6.39 -1.75
CA TYR A 34 -3.13 6.64 -0.70
C TYR A 34 -3.00 5.61 0.43
N GLN A 35 -3.19 6.08 1.66
CA GLN A 35 -3.16 5.25 2.86
C GLN A 35 -4.50 5.37 3.59
N GLU A 36 -4.93 4.28 4.22
CA GLU A 36 -6.19 4.21 4.96
C GLU A 36 -5.92 4.19 6.47
N THR A 37 -6.77 4.87 7.23
CA THR A 37 -6.75 4.85 8.70
C THR A 37 -8.16 4.99 9.26
N ILE A 38 -8.40 4.38 10.41
CA ILE A 38 -9.70 4.47 11.11
C ILE A 38 -9.87 5.86 11.74
N ARG A 39 -11.12 6.30 11.93
CA ARG A 39 -11.43 7.59 12.56
C ARG A 39 -11.93 7.48 14.00
N LYS A 40 -12.54 6.36 14.35
CA LYS A 40 -13.13 6.11 15.67
C LYS A 40 -12.46 4.89 16.30
N PRO A 41 -12.26 4.87 17.62
CA PRO A 41 -11.77 3.69 18.31
C PRO A 41 -12.82 2.56 18.24
N ILE A 42 -12.36 1.31 18.22
CA ILE A 42 -13.20 0.13 18.17
C ILE A 42 -12.56 -1.02 18.95
N THR A 43 -13.38 -1.73 19.74
CA THR A 43 -12.99 -2.98 20.38
C THR A 43 -13.66 -4.14 19.66
N GLN A 44 -12.89 -5.10 19.16
CA GLN A 44 -13.40 -6.22 18.38
C GLN A 44 -12.85 -7.55 18.90
N ARG A 45 -13.72 -8.54 19.03
CA ARG A 45 -13.35 -9.93 19.31
C ARG A 45 -13.24 -10.72 18.01
N GLY A 46 -12.11 -11.38 17.81
CA GLY A 46 -11.83 -12.28 16.70
C GLY A 46 -11.62 -13.70 17.23
N ARG A 47 -12.53 -14.61 16.86
CA ARG A 47 -12.42 -16.03 17.20
C ARG A 47 -12.11 -16.83 15.94
N HIS A 48 -10.97 -17.49 15.92
CA HIS A 48 -10.61 -18.45 14.90
C HIS A 48 -10.78 -19.87 15.44
N LYS A 49 -11.78 -20.59 14.93
CA LYS A 49 -11.95 -22.02 15.22
C LYS A 49 -12.05 -22.77 13.90
N LYS A 50 -10.97 -23.45 13.52
CA LYS A 50 -10.94 -24.23 12.27
C LYS A 50 -10.29 -25.59 12.52
N GLN A 51 -10.93 -26.62 12.01
CA GLN A 51 -10.43 -28.00 12.05
C GLN A 51 -10.69 -28.65 10.69
N SER A 52 -9.64 -28.92 9.92
CA SER A 52 -9.72 -29.57 8.61
C SER A 52 -8.96 -30.89 8.65
N GLY A 53 -9.61 -31.92 9.22
CA GLY A 53 -9.14 -33.32 9.16
C GLY A 53 -8.02 -33.72 10.13
N GLY A 54 -7.40 -32.78 10.86
CA GLY A 54 -6.31 -33.05 11.82
C GLY A 54 -6.45 -32.26 13.14
N HIS A 55 -5.33 -31.90 13.77
CA HIS A 55 -5.31 -31.05 14.97
C HIS A 55 -6.02 -29.72 14.71
N GLY A 56 -6.98 -29.37 15.58
CA GLY A 56 -7.75 -28.13 15.47
C GLY A 56 -6.90 -26.90 15.80
N GLN A 57 -7.18 -25.80 15.10
CA GLN A 57 -6.68 -24.48 15.44
C GLN A 57 -7.77 -23.72 16.20
N PHE A 58 -7.41 -23.20 17.37
CA PHE A 58 -8.27 -22.37 18.19
C PHE A 58 -7.53 -21.10 18.62
N GLY A 59 -8.14 -19.96 18.38
CA GLY A 59 -7.68 -18.67 18.88
C GLY A 59 -8.88 -17.78 19.18
N ASP A 60 -8.80 -17.03 20.26
CA ASP A 60 -9.81 -16.05 20.66
C ASP A 60 -9.09 -14.82 21.20
N VAL A 61 -9.22 -13.70 20.49
CA VAL A 61 -8.48 -12.47 20.77
C VAL A 61 -9.47 -11.32 20.82
N VAL A 62 -9.30 -10.45 21.81
CA VAL A 62 -9.99 -9.17 21.88
C VAL A 62 -8.96 -8.08 21.61
N LEU A 63 -9.22 -7.26 20.59
CA LEU A 63 -8.34 -6.16 20.20
C LEU A 63 -9.07 -4.84 20.47
N ASP A 64 -8.41 -3.92 21.18
CA ASP A 64 -8.80 -2.52 21.26
C ASP A 64 -7.96 -1.72 20.26
N ILE A 65 -8.60 -1.19 19.21
CA ILE A 65 -7.93 -0.51 18.10
C ILE A 65 -8.30 0.98 18.16
N LYS A 66 -7.30 1.85 18.27
CA LYS A 66 -7.48 3.30 18.37
C LYS A 66 -6.75 4.02 17.24
N PRO A 67 -7.34 5.11 16.68
CA PRO A 67 -6.62 5.95 15.73
C PRO A 67 -5.47 6.69 16.42
N LEU A 68 -4.34 6.81 15.73
CA LEU A 68 -3.19 7.62 16.16
C LEU A 68 -3.07 8.89 15.31
N PRO A 69 -2.41 9.94 15.83
CA PRO A 69 -2.04 11.11 15.04
C PRO A 69 -1.29 10.74 13.75
N ARG A 70 -1.47 11.57 12.71
CA ARG A 70 -0.85 11.35 11.40
C ARG A 70 0.68 11.28 11.54
N GLY A 71 1.28 10.24 10.97
CA GLY A 71 2.73 10.03 10.99
C GLY A 71 3.24 9.20 12.16
N GLU A 72 2.40 8.84 13.14
CA GLU A 72 2.83 7.98 14.26
C GLU A 72 2.98 6.49 13.91
N GLY A 73 2.52 6.08 12.73
CA GLY A 73 2.68 4.71 12.23
C GLY A 73 1.83 3.69 13.00
N PHE A 74 2.43 2.54 13.29
CA PHE A 74 1.80 1.41 13.96
C PHE A 74 2.39 1.20 15.35
N LYS A 75 1.54 1.07 16.36
CA LYS A 75 1.92 0.75 17.74
C LYS A 75 1.07 -0.41 18.23
N PHE A 76 1.71 -1.41 18.83
CA PHE A 76 1.05 -2.53 19.49
C PHE A 76 1.48 -2.52 20.96
N ALA A 77 0.50 -2.55 21.86
CA ALA A 77 0.69 -2.63 23.31
C ALA A 77 -0.19 -3.76 23.84
N GLU A 78 0.29 -4.45 24.87
CA GLU A 78 -0.40 -5.55 25.57
C GLU A 78 -1.33 -5.04 26.68
#